data_AF-A0A9D6V3C7-F1
#
_entry.id   AF-A0A9D6V3C7-F1
#
_cell.length_a   1.000
_cell.length_b   1.000
_cell.length_c   1.000
_cell.angle_alpha   90.00
_cell.angle_beta   90.00
_cell.angle_gamma   90.00
#
_symmetry.space_group_name_H-M   'P 1'
#
loop_
_entity.id
_entity.type
_entity.pdbx_description
1 polymer ?
#
loop_
_entity_poly.entity_id
_entity_poly.type
_entity_poly.pdbx_seq_one_letter_code
_entity_poly.pdbx_strand_id
1 'polypeptide(L)' 'MAKFLEKLADEAKELGATDAKLIEARSIVVDSRSFLKCRFGCGRWGKYWTCQPNIGMSVAQFQETLEKYRTAL' A
#
# COMPACT_ATOMS: atom_id res chain seq x y z
N MET A 1 2.20 -3.66 -20.90
CA MET A 1 2.16 -3.34 -19.46
C MET A 1 0.75 -3.41 -18.88
N ALA A 2 -0.22 -2.62 -19.38
CA ALA A 2 -1.59 -2.55 -18.83
C ALA A 2 -2.28 -3.92 -18.65
N LYS A 3 -2.22 -4.77 -19.67
CA LYS A 3 -2.84 -6.10 -19.67
C LYS A 3 -2.30 -7.07 -18.60
N PHE A 4 -1.07 -6.87 -18.12
CA PHE A 4 -0.53 -7.68 -17.02
C PHE A 4 -1.05 -7.19 -15.67
N LEU A 5 -1.11 -5.87 -15.46
CA LEU A 5 -1.62 -5.27 -14.22
C LEU A 5 -3.11 -5.57 -14.02
N GLU A 6 -3.89 -5.61 -15.10
CA GLU A 6 -5.30 -6.03 -15.05
C GLU A 6 -5.45 -7.48 -14.58
N LYS A 7 -4.57 -8.39 -15.05
CA LYS A 7 -4.57 -9.79 -14.58
C LYS A 7 -4.28 -9.90 -13.09
N LEU A 8 -3.42 -9.05 -12.54
CA LEU A 8 -3.17 -9.03 -11.10
C LEU A 8 -4.41 -8.61 -10.31
N ALA A 9 -5.23 -7.68 -10.84
CA ALA A 9 -6.49 -7.31 -10.22
C ALA A 9 -7.49 -8.46 -10.23
N ASP A 10 -7.56 -9.21 -11.33
CA ASP A 10 -8.38 -10.41 -11.43
C ASP A 10 -7.92 -11.50 -10.45
N GLU A 11 -6.62 -11.76 -10.41
CA GLU A 11 -6.03 -12.73 -9.48
C GLU A 11 -6.26 -12.35 -8.00
N ALA A 12 -6.19 -11.07 -7.65
CA ALA A 12 -6.52 -10.60 -6.30
C ALA A 12 -7.96 -10.94 -5.89
N LYS A 13 -8.92 -10.80 -6.83
CA LYS A 13 -10.32 -11.18 -6.59
C LYS A 13 -10.48 -12.69 -6.43
N GLU A 14 -9.81 -13.49 -7.25
CA GLU A 14 -9.80 -14.96 -7.11
C GLU A 14 -9.20 -15.42 -5.77
N LEU A 15 -8.25 -14.67 -5.22
CA LEU A 15 -7.66 -14.90 -3.90
C LEU A 15 -8.54 -14.42 -2.72
N GLY A 16 -9.73 -13.89 -3.00
CA GLY A 16 -10.73 -13.52 -1.99
C GLY A 16 -10.85 -12.03 -1.69
N ALA A 17 -10.19 -11.15 -2.47
CA ALA A 17 -10.46 -9.72 -2.38
C ALA A 17 -11.89 -9.42 -2.87
N THR A 18 -12.64 -8.60 -2.13
CA THR A 18 -13.98 -8.18 -2.55
C THR A 18 -13.94 -7.32 -3.82
N ASP A 19 -12.88 -6.53 -3.97
CA ASP A 19 -12.64 -5.69 -5.15
C ASP A 19 -11.14 -5.43 -5.30
N ALA A 20 -10.71 -5.11 -6.52
CA ALA A 20 -9.33 -4.75 -6.84
C ALA A 20 -9.31 -3.72 -7.99
N LYS A 21 -8.56 -2.63 -7.82
CA LYS A 21 -8.54 -1.52 -8.77
C LYS A 21 -7.15 -0.96 -8.94
N LEU A 22 -6.75 -0.82 -10.20
CA LEU A 22 -5.56 -0.05 -10.55
C LEU A 22 -5.80 1.44 -10.36
N ILE A 23 -4.91 2.09 -9.62
CA ILE A 23 -4.89 3.54 -9.43
C ILE A 23 -3.52 4.11 -9.82
N GLU A 24 -3.50 5.39 -10.17
CA GLU A 24 -2.23 6.10 -10.36
C GLU A 24 -1.54 6.24 -8.99
N ALA A 25 -0.28 5.84 -8.88
CA ALA A 25 0.45 5.90 -7.61
C ALA A 25 0.51 7.34 -7.03
N ARG A 26 0.56 8.36 -7.90
CA ARG A 26 0.49 9.78 -7.50
C ARG A 26 -0.82 10.18 -6.81
N SER A 27 -1.86 9.36 -6.87
CA SER A 27 -3.13 9.60 -6.17
C SER A 27 -3.10 9.12 -4.71
N ILE A 28 -2.07 8.37 -4.31
CA ILE A 28 -1.88 7.90 -2.94
C ILE A 28 -1.25 9.02 -2.13
N VAL A 29 -1.96 9.46 -1.09
CA VAL A 29 -1.49 10.50 -0.17
C VAL A 29 -0.90 9.84 1.08
N VAL A 30 0.35 10.15 1.39
CA VAL A 30 1.02 9.69 2.62
C VAL A 30 0.89 10.78 3.69
N ASP A 31 0.12 10.50 4.75
CA ASP A 31 0.04 11.37 5.93
C ASP A 31 1.06 10.92 6.99
N SER A 32 2.11 11.70 7.19
CA SER A 32 3.17 11.39 8.17
C SER A 32 2.67 11.33 9.62
N ARG A 33 1.53 11.95 9.94
CA ARG A 33 0.91 11.86 11.28
C ARG A 33 0.42 10.45 11.59
N SER A 34 0.10 9.64 10.56
CA SER A 34 -0.29 8.23 10.75
C SER A 34 0.82 7.43 11.45
N PHE A 35 2.09 7.71 11.12
CA PHE A 35 3.25 7.07 11.74
C PHE A 35 3.34 7.32 13.24
N LEU A 36 2.97 8.51 13.71
CA LEU A 36 3.01 8.83 15.14
C LEU A 36 2.12 7.91 15.97
N LYS A 37 0.99 7.47 15.42
CA LYS A 37 0.09 6.52 16.09
C LYS A 37 0.51 5.07 15.84
N CYS A 38 0.86 4.75 14.59
CA CYS A 38 1.15 3.38 14.17
C CYS A 38 2.43 2.81 14.78
N ARG A 39 3.46 3.62 15.04
CA ARG A 39 4.76 3.16 15.57
C ARG A 39 4.70 2.47 16.93
N PHE A 40 3.62 2.68 17.69
CA PHE A 40 3.42 2.06 19.01
C PHE A 40 2.61 0.76 18.94
N GLY A 41 2.10 0.41 17.76
CA GLY A 41 1.17 -0.70 17.58
C GLY A 41 -0.26 -0.36 18.04
N CYS A 42 -1.21 -1.19 17.61
CA CYS A 42 -2.59 -1.16 18.08
C CYS A 42 -3.13 -2.59 18.15
N GLY A 43 -4.29 -2.83 18.76
CA GLY A 43 -4.92 -4.17 18.81
C GLY A 43 -5.32 -4.74 17.43
N ARG A 44 -5.12 -3.98 16.36
CA ARG A 44 -5.31 -4.38 14.96
C ARG A 44 -4.01 -4.45 14.17
N TRP A 45 -2.86 -4.29 14.82
CA TRP A 45 -1.56 -4.39 14.18
C TRP A 45 -1.40 -5.75 13.49
N GLY A 46 -0.94 -5.74 12.23
CA GLY A 46 -0.75 -6.94 11.42
C GLY A 46 -2.03 -7.63 10.97
N LYS A 47 -3.22 -7.15 11.33
CA LYS A 47 -4.50 -7.73 10.86
C LYS A 47 -4.87 -7.29 9.44
N TYR A 48 -4.33 -6.14 9.01
CA TYR A 48 -4.57 -5.56 7.70
C TYR A 48 -3.25 -5.26 7.02
N TRP A 49 -3.25 -5.36 5.68
CA TRP A 49 -2.12 -5.08 4.79
C TRP A 49 -1.80 -3.58 4.65
N THR A 50 -2.29 -2.76 5.58
CA THR A 50 -2.07 -1.32 5.67
C THR A 50 -1.19 -0.93 6.86
N CYS A 51 -0.81 -1.90 7.69
CA CYS A 51 0.16 -1.66 8.77
C CYS A 51 1.53 -1.38 8.16
N GLN A 52 2.30 -0.54 8.84
CA GLN A 52 3.65 -0.25 8.38
C GLN A 52 4.48 -1.53 8.44
N PRO A 53 5.21 -1.87 7.36
CA PRO A 53 6.12 -3.00 7.40
C PRO A 53 7.17 -2.74 8.49
N ASN A 54 7.51 -3.76 9.28
CA ASN A 54 8.57 -3.66 10.31
C ASN A 54 9.97 -3.69 9.66
N ILE A 55 10.14 -2.87 8.64
CA ILE A 55 11.38 -2.59 7.94
C ILE A 55 11.81 -1.22 8.46
N GLY A 56 13.06 -1.07 8.90
CA GLY A 56 13.60 0.13 9.55
C GLY A 56 13.70 1.38 8.66
N MET A 57 12.75 1.56 7.74
CA MET A 57 12.62 2.64 6.79
C MET A 57 11.80 3.77 7.40
N SER A 58 12.27 5.01 7.22
CA SER A 58 11.52 6.20 7.60
C SER A 58 10.32 6.45 6.67
N VAL A 59 9.32 7.21 7.14
CA VAL A 59 8.18 7.62 6.31
C VAL A 59 8.62 8.41 5.08
N ALA A 60 9.66 9.25 5.21
CA ALA A 60 10.20 10.02 4.10
C ALA A 60 10.80 9.11 3.01
N GLN A 61 11.59 8.11 3.40
CA GLN A 61 12.13 7.12 2.46
C GLN A 61 11.03 6.29 1.80
N PHE A 62 9.98 5.94 2.55
CA PHE A 62 8.81 5.26 1.99
C PHE A 62 8.13 6.12 0.92
N GLN A 63 7.90 7.40 1.21
CA GLN A 63 7.26 8.31 0.27
C GLN A 63 8.12 8.52 -0.99
N GLU A 64 9.43 8.76 -0.85
CA GLU A 64 10.35 8.89 -1.97
C GLU A 64 10.36 7.62 -2.85
N THR A 65 10.25 6.46 -2.22
CA THR A 65 10.17 5.17 -2.93
C THR A 65 8.83 5.02 -3.65
N LEU A 66 7.72 5.39 -3.00
CA LEU A 66 6.38 5.35 -3.59
C LEU A 66 6.28 6.24 -4.83
N GLU A 67 6.93 7.41 -4.82
CA GLU A 67 6.96 8.35 -5.94
C GLU A 67 7.64 7.78 -7.21
N LYS A 68 8.45 6.72 -7.08
CA LYS A 68 9.08 6.02 -8.22
C LYS A 68 8.12 5.05 -8.93
N TYR A 69 6.96 4.77 -8.35
CA TYR A 69 5.93 3.94 -8.96
C TYR A 69 4.96 4.80 -9.77
N ARG A 70 4.45 4.23 -10.88
CA ARG A 70 3.42 4.87 -11.71
C ARG A 70 2.02 4.40 -11.35
N THR A 71 1.86 3.12 -11.03
CA THR A 71 0.58 2.47 -10.82
C THR A 71 0.63 1.66 -9.53
N ALA A 72 -0.47 1.66 -8.79
CA ALA A 72 -0.71 0.82 -7.64
C ALA A 72 -1.95 -0.05 -7.88
N LEU A 73 -1.97 -1.23 -7.25
CA LEU A 73 -3.07 -2.18 -7.28
C LEU A 73 -3.56 -2.44 -5.84
#